data_AF-A0A959L1T0-F1
#
_entry.id   AF-A0A959L1T0-F1
#
_cell.length_a   1.000
_cell.length_b   1.000
_cell.length_c   1.000
_cell.angle_alpha   90.00
_cell.angle_beta   90.00
_cell.angle_gamma   90.00
#
_symmetry.space_group_name_H-M   'P 1'
#
loop_
_entity.id
_entity.type
_entity.pdbx_description
1 polymer ?
#
loop_
_entity_poly.entity_id
_entity_poly.type
_entity_poly.pdbx_seq_one_letter_code
_entity_poly.pdbx_strand_id
1 'polypeptide(L)'
;MQTESGFMDNHEVVNVYFDPTVVSLEEILQEGQKTNCADGAYLDQENDRTEAVKMLGEKSVKKASSFRADHEPKYYLSKTDYHQVPMTPTQAVKINALIGQGKSPFHLLSPRQQMMYNYLQSNKSASWASKVSDKKWEEKMFEAWQALGARA
;
A
#
# COMPACT_ATOMS: atom_id res chain seq x y z
N MET A 1 -10.68 9.06 -2.46
CA MET A 1 -10.64 7.69 -2.99
C MET A 1 -9.50 6.93 -2.33
N GLN A 2 -9.79 5.77 -1.76
CA GLN A 2 -8.82 4.89 -1.12
C GLN A 2 -9.01 3.48 -1.67
N THR A 3 -7.93 2.73 -1.85
CA THR A 3 -7.98 1.36 -2.37
C THR A 3 -7.17 0.42 -1.49
N GLU A 4 -7.66 -0.80 -1.32
CA GLU A 4 -6.97 -1.84 -0.55
C GLU A 4 -7.04 -3.17 -1.30
N SER A 5 -5.89 -3.81 -1.53
CA SER A 5 -5.84 -5.15 -2.09
C SER A 5 -6.15 -6.20 -1.03
N GLY A 6 -6.83 -7.26 -1.42
CA GLY A 6 -7.13 -8.36 -0.53
C GLY A 6 -7.81 -9.50 -1.25
N PHE A 7 -8.49 -10.33 -0.47
CA PHE A 7 -9.19 -11.49 -0.96
C PHE A 7 -10.65 -11.46 -0.52
N MET A 8 -11.53 -11.83 -1.44
CA MET A 8 -12.95 -12.03 -1.18
C MET A 8 -13.41 -13.29 -1.91
N ASP A 9 -14.08 -14.21 -1.20
CA ASP A 9 -14.52 -15.51 -1.77
C ASP A 9 -13.36 -16.26 -2.47
N ASN A 10 -12.17 -16.24 -1.87
CA ASN A 10 -10.95 -16.85 -2.41
C ASN A 10 -10.42 -16.25 -3.75
N HIS A 11 -10.99 -15.13 -4.21
CA HIS A 11 -10.51 -14.36 -5.35
C HIS A 11 -9.71 -13.15 -4.86
N GLU A 12 -8.66 -12.79 -5.59
CA GLU A 12 -7.95 -11.53 -5.36
C GLU A 12 -8.85 -10.37 -5.84
N VAL A 13 -9.03 -9.36 -4.99
CA VAL A 13 -9.89 -8.22 -5.25
C VAL A 13 -9.25 -6.93 -4.75
N VAL A 14 -9.65 -5.81 -5.34
CA VAL A 14 -9.33 -4.47 -4.82
C VAL A 14 -10.60 -3.88 -4.24
N ASN A 15 -10.59 -3.60 -2.95
CA ASN A 15 -11.65 -2.85 -2.30
C ASN A 15 -11.47 -1.36 -2.57
N VAL A 16 -12.51 -0.69 -3.07
CA VAL A 16 -12.47 0.72 -3.48
C VAL A 16 -13.44 1.53 -2.64
N TYR A 17 -12.91 2.45 -1.85
CA TYR A 17 -13.67 3.44 -1.10
C TYR A 17 -13.73 4.75 -1.91
N PHE A 18 -14.94 5.15 -2.31
CA PHE A 18 -15.17 6.32 -3.14
C PHE A 18 -16.35 7.15 -2.62
N ASP A 19 -16.40 8.41 -3.07
CA ASP A 19 -17.50 9.33 -2.79
C ASP A 19 -18.40 9.38 -4.04
N PRO A 20 -19.66 8.91 -3.95
CA PRO A 20 -20.57 8.84 -5.11
C PRO A 20 -20.98 10.22 -5.63
N THR A 21 -20.71 11.30 -4.89
CA THR A 21 -20.92 12.68 -5.37
C THR A 21 -19.79 13.19 -6.27
N VAL A 22 -18.65 12.48 -6.28
CA VAL A 22 -17.44 12.86 -7.04
C VAL A 22 -17.17 11.89 -8.19
N VAL A 23 -17.42 10.59 -8.01
CA VAL A 23 -17.20 9.55 -9.03
C VAL A 23 -18.29 8.49 -8.91
N SER A 24 -18.86 8.06 -10.02
CA SER A 24 -19.92 7.04 -10.03
C SER A 24 -19.37 5.62 -10.02
N LEU A 25 -20.23 4.65 -9.65
CA LEU A 25 -19.90 3.22 -9.77
C LEU A 25 -19.64 2.85 -11.23
N GLU A 26 -20.46 3.33 -12.17
CA GLU A 26 -20.24 3.15 -13.61
C GLU A 26 -18.84 3.60 -14.05
N GLU A 27 -18.39 4.78 -13.65
CA GLU A 27 -17.06 5.30 -14.03
C GLU A 27 -15.93 4.39 -13.51
N ILE A 28 -16.06 3.89 -12.27
CA ILE A 28 -15.09 2.97 -11.67
C ILE A 28 -15.05 1.64 -12.46
N LEU A 29 -16.22 1.08 -12.78
CA LEU A 29 -16.31 -0.18 -13.53
C LEU A 29 -15.79 -0.02 -14.97
N GLN A 30 -16.11 1.08 -15.64
CA GLN A 30 -15.60 1.37 -16.99
C GLN A 30 -14.08 1.44 -16.99
N GLU A 31 -13.47 2.13 -16.03
CA GLU A 31 -12.02 2.27 -15.96
C GLU A 31 -11.33 0.94 -15.59
N GLY A 32 -11.96 0.17 -14.69
CA GLY A 32 -11.52 -1.18 -14.35
C GLY A 32 -11.56 -2.14 -15.54
N GLN A 33 -12.59 -2.06 -16.39
CA GLN A 33 -12.68 -2.88 -17.61
C GLN A 33 -11.60 -2.50 -18.64
N LYS A 34 -11.37 -1.19 -18.87
CA LYS A 34 -10.31 -0.72 -19.79
C LYS A 34 -8.91 -1.22 -19.41
N THR A 35 -8.68 -1.43 -18.12
CA THR A 35 -7.39 -1.86 -17.56
C THR A 35 -7.33 -3.36 -17.25
N ASN A 36 -8.35 -4.15 -17.62
CA ASN A 36 -8.48 -5.57 -17.29
C ASN A 36 -8.32 -5.85 -15.78
N CYS A 37 -8.88 -4.96 -14.96
CA CYS A 37 -8.84 -5.02 -13.50
C CYS A 37 -10.24 -5.20 -12.87
N ALA A 38 -11.30 -5.29 -13.68
CA ALA A 38 -12.68 -5.47 -13.22
C ALA A 38 -13.47 -6.44 -14.12
N ASP A 39 -13.11 -7.73 -14.07
CA ASP A 39 -13.87 -8.81 -14.71
C ASP A 39 -15.13 -9.23 -13.92
N GLY A 40 -15.23 -8.76 -12.67
CA GLY A 40 -16.36 -8.96 -11.78
C GLY A 40 -16.39 -7.98 -10.61
N ALA A 41 -17.53 -7.90 -9.93
CA ALA A 41 -17.76 -6.98 -8.82
C ALA A 41 -18.44 -7.68 -7.65
N TYR A 42 -18.04 -7.30 -6.44
CA TYR A 42 -18.67 -7.70 -5.18
C TYR A 42 -19.40 -6.50 -4.60
N LEU A 43 -20.73 -6.57 -4.48
CA LEU A 43 -21.56 -5.44 -4.08
C LEU A 43 -22.56 -5.87 -2.99
N ASP A 44 -22.85 -4.96 -2.07
CA ASP A 44 -23.82 -5.19 -0.98
C ASP A 44 -25.17 -4.48 -1.21
N GLN A 45 -25.20 -3.44 -2.04
CA GLN A 45 -26.40 -2.64 -2.30
C GLN A 45 -27.08 -3.07 -3.60
N GLU A 46 -28.41 -3.20 -3.59
CA GLU A 46 -29.15 -3.73 -4.76
C GLU A 46 -29.32 -2.74 -5.92
N ASN A 47 -29.31 -1.45 -5.63
CA ASN A 47 -29.24 -0.41 -6.65
C ASN A 47 -27.92 -0.52 -7.44
N ASP A 48 -26.80 -0.71 -6.73
CA ASP A 48 -25.47 -0.86 -7.31
C ASP A 48 -25.35 -2.16 -8.12
N ARG A 49 -25.98 -3.25 -7.64
CA ARG A 49 -26.05 -4.52 -8.36
C ARG A 49 -26.70 -4.37 -9.73
N THR A 50 -27.81 -3.66 -9.80
CA THR A 50 -28.57 -3.49 -11.06
C THR A 50 -27.73 -2.77 -12.12
N GLU A 51 -26.97 -1.76 -11.71
CA GLU A 51 -26.06 -1.01 -12.57
C GLU A 51 -24.88 -1.88 -13.03
N ALA A 52 -24.22 -2.56 -12.09
CA ALA A 52 -23.10 -3.44 -12.39
C ALA A 52 -23.47 -4.63 -13.30
N VAL A 53 -24.66 -5.22 -13.12
CA VAL A 53 -25.14 -6.35 -13.96
C VAL A 53 -25.31 -5.91 -15.42
N LYS A 54 -25.72 -4.66 -15.68
CA LYS A 54 -25.82 -4.14 -17.05
C LYS A 54 -24.45 -4.04 -17.74
N MET A 55 -23.38 -3.81 -16.97
CA MET A 55 -22.03 -3.60 -17.51
C MET A 55 -21.18 -4.86 -17.57
N LEU A 56 -21.25 -5.71 -16.54
CA LEU A 56 -20.38 -6.89 -16.35
C LEU A 56 -21.10 -8.21 -16.67
N GLY A 57 -22.43 -8.20 -16.68
CA GLY A 57 -23.26 -9.40 -16.80
C GLY A 57 -23.51 -10.08 -15.46
N GLU A 58 -24.64 -10.80 -15.37
CA GLU A 58 -25.15 -11.33 -14.09
C GLU A 58 -24.21 -12.32 -13.39
N LYS A 59 -23.43 -13.09 -14.16
CA LYS A 59 -22.49 -14.09 -13.61
C LYS A 59 -21.26 -13.47 -12.95
N SER A 60 -20.91 -12.26 -13.34
CA SER A 60 -19.72 -11.53 -12.87
C SER A 60 -20.00 -10.64 -11.66
N VAL A 61 -21.26 -10.52 -11.26
CA VAL A 61 -21.67 -9.73 -10.09
C VAL A 61 -22.07 -10.67 -8.96
N LYS A 62 -21.33 -10.61 -7.86
CA LYS A 62 -21.57 -11.41 -6.66
C LYS A 62 -21.95 -10.51 -5.50
N LYS A 63 -22.67 -11.09 -4.53
CA LYS A 63 -22.90 -10.43 -3.25
C LYS A 63 -21.57 -10.32 -2.51
N ALA A 64 -21.31 -9.17 -1.88
CA ALA A 64 -20.08 -9.04 -1.10
C ALA A 64 -20.08 -10.03 0.08
N SER A 65 -18.88 -10.47 0.44
CA SER A 65 -18.62 -11.40 1.54
C SER A 65 -17.49 -10.84 2.40
N SER A 66 -17.09 -11.56 3.44
CA SER A 66 -16.01 -11.12 4.32
C SER A 66 -14.73 -10.82 3.53
N PHE A 67 -14.37 -9.53 3.47
CA PHE A 67 -13.12 -9.07 2.89
C PHE A 67 -11.96 -9.39 3.83
N ARG A 68 -10.91 -10.02 3.29
CA ARG A 68 -9.64 -10.22 3.98
C ARG A 68 -8.59 -9.36 3.30
N ALA A 69 -8.21 -8.25 3.93
CA ALA A 69 -7.09 -7.43 3.49
C ALA A 69 -5.85 -8.32 3.30
N ASP A 70 -5.07 -8.03 2.26
CA ASP A 70 -3.80 -8.71 2.08
C ASP A 70 -2.90 -8.43 3.30
N HIS A 71 -2.24 -9.47 3.80
CA HIS A 71 -1.45 -9.38 5.03
C HIS A 71 -0.18 -8.55 4.84
N GLU A 72 0.27 -8.35 3.60
CA GLU A 72 1.40 -7.49 3.27
C GLU A 72 1.16 -6.62 2.02
N PRO A 73 0.40 -5.50 2.12
CA PRO A 73 0.22 -4.55 1.00
C PRO A 73 1.55 -3.87 0.58
N LYS A 74 2.66 -4.20 1.25
CA LYS A 74 4.01 -3.67 1.00
C LYS A 74 5.07 -4.78 0.99
N TYR A 75 4.75 -5.95 0.42
CA TYR A 75 5.67 -7.09 0.34
C TYR A 75 7.07 -6.71 -0.19
N TYR A 76 7.15 -5.92 -1.27
CA TYR A 76 8.45 -5.54 -1.82
C TYR A 76 9.25 -4.63 -0.89
N LEU A 77 8.58 -3.68 -0.23
CA LEU A 77 9.21 -2.83 0.79
C LEU A 77 9.72 -3.66 1.98
N SER A 78 8.93 -4.65 2.44
CA SER A 78 9.28 -5.50 3.58
C SER A 78 10.55 -6.32 3.36
N LYS A 79 10.91 -6.62 2.11
CA LYS A 79 12.17 -7.29 1.74
C LYS A 79 13.40 -6.40 1.66
N THR A 80 13.28 -5.10 1.96
CA THR A 80 14.38 -4.14 1.82
C THR A 80 14.60 -3.36 3.11
N ASP A 81 15.81 -2.83 3.30
CA ASP A 81 16.12 -1.98 4.46
C ASP A 81 15.34 -0.65 4.46
N TYR A 82 14.66 -0.31 3.36
CA TYR A 82 13.78 0.86 3.31
C TYR A 82 12.60 0.75 4.30
N HIS A 83 12.17 -0.45 4.72
CA HIS A 83 11.09 -0.60 5.69
C HIS A 83 11.40 -0.01 7.08
N GLN A 84 12.68 0.21 7.38
CA GLN A 84 13.15 0.77 8.65
C GLN A 84 13.14 2.30 8.65
N VAL A 85 12.97 2.92 7.48
CA VAL A 85 12.97 4.37 7.33
C VAL A 85 11.55 4.90 7.58
N PRO A 86 11.32 5.77 8.57
CA PRO A 86 10.00 6.34 8.81
C PRO A 86 9.57 7.17 7.60
N MET A 87 8.38 6.89 7.08
CA MET A 87 7.84 7.48 5.86
C MET A 87 6.31 7.54 5.92
N THR A 88 5.71 8.41 5.11
CA THR A 88 4.24 8.48 5.05
C THR A 88 3.65 7.25 4.37
N PRO A 89 2.38 6.89 4.64
CA PRO A 89 1.73 5.76 3.97
C PRO A 89 1.81 5.84 2.44
N THR A 90 1.59 7.04 1.87
CA THR A 90 1.69 7.31 0.43
C THR A 90 3.10 7.16 -0.10
N GLN A 91 4.11 7.64 0.63
CA GLN A 91 5.52 7.46 0.26
C GLN A 91 5.86 5.96 0.23
N ALA A 92 5.43 5.20 1.22
CA ALA A 92 5.63 3.76 1.28
C ALA A 92 4.95 3.00 0.11
N VAL A 93 3.77 3.44 -0.34
CA VAL A 93 3.11 2.86 -1.54
C VAL A 93 3.95 3.09 -2.79
N LYS A 94 4.41 4.32 -3.02
CA LYS A 94 5.24 4.66 -4.19
C LYS A 94 6.57 3.90 -4.19
N ILE A 95 7.21 3.82 -3.02
CA ILE A 95 8.46 3.06 -2.84
C ILE A 95 8.24 1.57 -3.10
N ASN A 96 7.18 0.96 -2.54
CA ASN A 96 6.84 -0.43 -2.78
C ASN A 96 6.65 -0.73 -4.28
N ALA A 97 5.94 0.15 -5.00
CA ALA A 97 5.73 0.01 -6.44
C ALA A 97 7.05 0.10 -7.23
N LEU A 98 7.96 1.02 -6.89
CA LEU A 98 9.26 1.12 -7.55
C LEU A 98 10.15 -0.09 -7.30
N ILE A 99 10.18 -0.61 -6.07
CA ILE A 99 10.94 -1.82 -5.73
C ILE A 99 10.39 -3.02 -6.50
N GLY A 100 9.06 -3.17 -6.59
CA GLY A 100 8.42 -4.22 -7.40
C GLY A 100 8.75 -4.14 -8.89
N GLN A 101 9.08 -2.94 -9.39
CA GLN A 101 9.58 -2.72 -10.76
C GLN A 101 11.11 -2.87 -10.88
N GLY A 102 11.83 -3.23 -9.81
CA GLY A 102 13.29 -3.29 -9.79
C GLY A 102 13.99 -1.94 -9.87
N LYS A 103 13.29 -0.83 -9.62
CA LYS A 103 13.82 0.54 -9.69
C LYS A 103 14.23 1.05 -8.31
N SER A 104 15.24 1.92 -8.27
CA SER A 104 15.68 2.55 -7.02
C SER A 104 14.67 3.61 -6.53
N PRO A 105 14.14 3.47 -5.30
CA PRO A 105 13.23 4.45 -4.71
C PRO A 105 13.95 5.61 -4.00
N PHE A 106 15.29 5.66 -4.05
CA PHE A 106 16.11 6.59 -3.25
C PHE A 106 15.73 8.07 -3.43
N HIS A 107 15.32 8.44 -4.64
CA HIS A 107 14.88 9.81 -4.97
C HIS A 107 13.54 10.22 -4.32
N LEU A 108 12.72 9.26 -3.87
CA LEU A 108 11.48 9.52 -3.13
C LEU A 108 11.73 9.79 -1.65
N LEU A 109 12.95 9.56 -1.15
CA LEU A 109 13.33 9.86 0.21
C LEU A 109 13.77 11.32 0.33
N SER A 110 13.33 11.99 1.40
CA SER A 110 13.89 13.29 1.80
C SER A 110 15.38 13.17 2.14
N PRO A 111 16.16 14.27 2.10
CA PRO A 111 17.58 14.23 2.46
C PRO A 111 17.86 13.56 3.81
N ARG A 112 17.00 13.79 4.81
CA ARG A 112 17.11 13.15 6.13
C ARG A 112 16.86 11.64 6.08
N GLN A 113 15.86 11.20 5.31
CA GLN A 113 15.57 9.78 5.12
C GLN A 113 16.67 9.06 4.34
N GLN A 114 17.30 9.73 3.37
CA GLN A 114 18.47 9.21 2.65
C GLN A 114 19.67 9.02 3.58
N MET A 115 19.95 10.01 4.44
CA MET A 115 21.00 9.89 5.46
C MET A 115 20.72 8.73 6.41
N MET A 116 19.48 8.59 6.88
CA MET A 116 19.07 7.47 7.73
C MET A 116 19.28 6.13 7.02
N TYR A 117 18.79 6.00 5.78
CA TYR A 117 18.98 4.79 4.98
C TYR A 117 20.46 4.44 4.81
N ASN A 118 21.31 5.41 4.47
CA ASN A 118 22.75 5.19 4.31
C ASN A 118 23.41 4.77 5.62
N TYR A 119 22.98 5.35 6.75
CA TYR A 119 23.45 4.96 8.08
C TYR A 119 23.06 3.51 8.42
N LEU A 120 21.81 3.10 8.12
CA LEU A 120 21.35 1.72 8.29
C LEU A 120 22.13 0.74 7.41
N GLN A 121 22.36 1.09 6.14
CA GLN A 121 23.16 0.29 5.20
C GLN A 121 24.61 0.09 5.68
N SER A 122 25.19 1.12 6.31
CA SER A 122 26.58 1.09 6.79
C SER A 122 26.73 0.32 8.11
N ASN A 123 25.64 0.12 8.86
CA ASN A 123 25.62 -0.50 10.19
C ASN A 123 24.80 -1.80 10.24
N LYS A 124 24.80 -2.59 9.14
CA LYS A 124 24.07 -3.87 9.01
C LYS A 124 24.40 -4.93 10.07
N SER A 125 25.47 -4.77 10.85
CA SER A 125 25.87 -5.69 11.92
C SER A 125 25.07 -5.54 13.21
N ALA A 126 24.34 -4.44 13.38
CA ALA A 126 23.42 -4.31 14.50
C ALA A 126 22.09 -4.94 14.08
N SER A 127 21.81 -6.15 14.58
CA SER A 127 20.51 -6.80 14.44
C SER A 127 19.44 -5.95 15.11
N TRP A 128 18.89 -5.00 14.37
CA TRP A 128 17.77 -4.20 14.85
C TRP A 128 16.56 -5.10 14.69
N ALA A 129 16.26 -5.86 15.74
CA ALA A 129 15.06 -6.67 15.83
C ALA A 129 13.88 -5.78 15.42
N SER A 130 13.34 -6.04 14.25
CA SER A 130 12.21 -5.31 13.68
C SER A 130 11.01 -5.53 14.59
N LYS A 131 10.82 -4.62 15.55
CA LYS A 131 9.59 -4.45 16.31
C LYS A 131 9.41 -2.96 16.48
N VAL A 132 8.55 -2.41 15.63
CA VAL A 132 8.04 -1.01 15.66
C VAL A 132 7.37 -0.67 17.02
N SER A 133 7.30 -1.60 17.97
CA SER A 133 6.78 -1.44 19.33
C SER A 133 7.84 -1.44 20.44
N ASP A 134 9.14 -1.51 20.12
CA ASP A 134 10.22 -1.54 21.12
C ASP A 134 10.71 -0.12 21.44
N LYS A 135 10.57 0.35 22.68
CA LYS A 135 11.06 1.67 23.14
C LYS A 135 12.54 1.90 22.83
N LYS A 136 13.34 0.83 22.77
CA LYS A 136 14.77 0.92 22.39
C LYS A 136 14.98 1.33 20.94
N TRP A 137 13.99 1.09 20.08
CA TRP A 137 14.03 1.55 18.69
C TRP A 137 13.88 3.07 18.63
N GLU A 138 12.93 3.64 19.36
CA GLU A 138 12.75 5.10 19.42
C GLU A 138 13.99 5.81 19.97
N GLU A 139 14.59 5.25 21.03
CA GLU A 139 15.83 5.77 21.63
C GLU A 139 17.01 5.71 20.64
N LYS A 140 17.23 4.56 19.98
CA LYS A 140 18.29 4.44 18.95
C LYS A 140 18.05 5.36 17.75
N MET A 141 16.79 5.52 17.35
CA MET A 141 16.41 6.43 16.28
C MET A 141 16.66 7.88 16.69
N PHE A 142 16.35 8.25 17.95
CA PHE A 142 16.65 9.57 18.50
C PHE A 142 18.15 9.83 18.61
N GLU A 143 18.95 8.84 19.04
CA GLU A 143 20.42 8.93 19.06
C GLU A 143 21.00 9.11 17.65
N ALA A 144 20.53 8.33 16.68
CA ALA A 144 20.90 8.51 15.27
C ALA A 144 20.47 9.91 14.76
N TRP A 145 19.32 10.40 15.20
CA TRP A 145 18.81 11.73 14.85
C TRP A 145 19.69 12.86 15.42
N GLN A 146 20.13 12.74 16.67
CA GLN A 146 21.06 13.66 17.31
C GLN A 146 22.44 13.64 16.64
N ALA A 147 22.96 12.44 16.33
CA ALA A 147 24.25 12.28 15.66
C ALA A 147 24.29 12.91 14.26
N LEU A 148 23.16 12.93 13.55
CA LEU A 148 23.03 13.58 12.24
C LEU A 148 22.77 15.09 12.36
N GLY A 149 22.08 15.56 13.39
CA GLY A 149 21.83 16.97 13.65
C GLY A 149 23.04 17.75 14.19
N ALA A 150 23.97 17.08 14.88
CA ALA A 150 25.19 17.68 15.44
C ALA A 150 26.31 17.93 14.39
N ARG A 151 26.07 17.60 13.12
CA ARG A 151 27.01 17.78 12.00
C ARG A 151 26.55 18.81 10.96
N ALA A 152 25.51 19.59 11.27
CA ALA A 152 25.04 20.72 10.47
C ALA A 152 25.64 22.04 10.95
#